data_AF-A0A7C3B4N7-F1
#
_entry.id   AF-A0A7C3B4N7-F1
#
_cell.length_a   1.000
_cell.length_b   1.000
_cell.length_c   1.000
_cell.angle_alpha   90.00
_cell.angle_beta   90.00
_cell.angle_gamma   90.00
#
_symmetry.space_group_name_H-M   'P 1'
#
loop_
_entity.id
_entity.type
_entity.pdbx_description
1 polymer ?
#
loop_
_entity_poly.entity_id
_entity_poly.type
_entity_poly.pdbx_seq_one_letter_code
_entity_poly.pdbx_strand_id
1 'polypeptide(L)'
;MEKLEIIKSLAKKIAVEILEQPEKIIKKDEPLITSGLIDSFHLVDLALYVEDLFSVRIDDTELNPDTFDSLDQLALLILKKM
;
A
#
# COMPACT_ATOMS: atom_id res chain seq x y z
N MET A 1 -8.90 -13.34 4.86
CA MET A 1 -8.92 -11.87 5.02
C MET A 1 -9.78 -11.28 3.92
N GLU A 2 -10.61 -10.29 4.23
CA GLU A 2 -11.31 -9.52 3.20
C GLU A 2 -10.43 -8.39 2.67
N LYS A 3 -10.54 -8.08 1.37
CA LYS A 3 -9.82 -6.97 0.72
C LYS A 3 -9.92 -5.67 1.52
N LEU A 4 -11.10 -5.40 2.07
CA LEU A 4 -11.39 -4.19 2.82
C LEU A 4 -10.56 -4.06 4.10
N GLU A 5 -10.20 -5.17 4.74
CA GLU A 5 -9.35 -5.17 5.95
C GLU A 5 -7.89 -4.89 5.61
N ILE A 6 -7.41 -5.43 4.49
CA ILE A 6 -6.06 -5.16 3.98
C ILE A 6 -5.94 -3.67 3.64
N ILE A 7 -6.92 -3.12 2.92
CA ILE A 7 -6.99 -1.68 2.59
C ILE A 7 -6.96 -0.83 3.86
N LYS A 8 -7.77 -1.14 4.87
CA LYS A 8 -7.80 -0.35 6.12
C LYS A 8 -6.48 -0.40 6.86
N SER A 9 -5.84 -1.56 6.91
CA SER A 9 -4.55 -1.76 7.57
C SER A 9 -3.45 -0.98 6.85
N LEU A 10 -3.38 -1.11 5.53
CA LEU A 10 -2.47 -0.33 4.68
C LEU A 10 -2.72 1.17 4.81
N ALA A 11 -3.96 1.63 4.67
CA ALA A 11 -4.31 3.04 4.76
C ALA A 11 -3.82 3.67 6.05
N LYS A 12 -4.10 3.01 7.19
CA LYS A 12 -3.65 3.46 8.50
C LYS A 12 -2.13 3.49 8.60
N LYS A 13 -1.46 2.49 8.01
CA LYS A 13 -0.01 2.38 8.08
C LYS A 13 0.68 3.45 7.23
N ILE A 14 0.24 3.63 6.00
CA ILE A 14 0.70 4.70 5.10
C ILE A 14 0.46 6.07 5.75
N ALA A 15 -0.72 6.28 6.33
CA ALA A 15 -1.05 7.52 7.02
C ALA A 15 -0.09 7.80 8.20
N VAL A 16 0.29 6.78 8.97
CA VAL A 16 1.17 6.92 10.14
C VAL A 16 2.65 7.00 9.77
N GLU A 17 3.15 6.07 8.96
CA GLU A 17 4.58 5.89 8.69
C GLU A 17 5.08 6.75 7.53
N ILE A 18 4.25 6.97 6.51
CA ILE A 18 4.65 7.70 5.30
C ILE A 18 4.20 9.16 5.38
N LEU A 19 2.93 9.40 5.72
CA LEU A 19 2.36 10.75 5.76
C LEU A 19 2.56 11.44 7.10
N GLU A 20 3.00 10.73 8.14
CA GLU A 20 3.10 11.22 9.52
C GLU A 20 1.78 11.86 10.02
N GLN A 21 0.66 11.43 9.44
CA GLN A 21 -0.69 11.95 9.63
C GLN A 21 -1.65 10.80 9.95
N PRO A 22 -1.66 10.28 11.20
CA PRO A 22 -2.52 9.18 11.61
C PRO A 22 -4.03 9.43 11.40
N GLU A 23 -4.45 10.70 11.39
CA GLU A 23 -5.84 11.10 11.21
C GLU A 23 -6.24 11.22 9.73
N LYS A 24 -5.29 11.10 8.80
CA LYS A 24 -5.58 11.21 7.37
C LYS A 24 -6.33 9.99 6.87
N ILE A 25 -7.51 10.24 6.30
CA ILE A 25 -8.33 9.22 5.68
C ILE A 25 -7.93 9.10 4.21
N ILE A 26 -7.16 8.06 3.90
CA ILE A 26 -6.79 7.70 2.53
C ILE A 26 -7.93 6.87 1.94
N LYS A 27 -8.49 7.31 0.81
CA LYS A 27 -9.49 6.51 0.09
C LYS A 27 -8.82 5.42 -0.71
N LYS A 28 -9.52 4.30 -0.88
CA LYS A 28 -8.98 3.15 -1.62
C LYS A 28 -8.68 3.42 -3.11
N ASP A 29 -9.39 4.39 -3.68
CA ASP A 29 -9.32 4.83 -5.07
C ASP A 29 -8.41 6.07 -5.23
N GLU A 30 -7.85 6.57 -4.13
CA GLU A 30 -6.99 7.76 -4.17
C GLU A 30 -5.61 7.36 -4.69
N PRO A 31 -5.09 8.06 -5.71
CA PRO A 31 -3.71 7.90 -6.11
C PRO A 31 -2.82 8.39 -4.97
N LEU A 32 -1.84 7.59 -4.60
CA LEU A 32 -0.90 7.80 -3.52
C LEU A 32 0.44 8.25 -4.08
N ILE A 33 0.90 7.61 -5.15
CA ILE A 33 2.20 7.90 -5.75
C ILE A 33 2.02 9.03 -6.75
N THR A 34 1.03 8.91 -7.63
CA THR A 34 0.78 9.89 -8.69
C THR A 34 0.30 11.22 -8.12
N SER A 35 -0.34 11.22 -6.95
CA SER A 35 -0.68 12.46 -6.24
C SER A 35 0.52 13.13 -5.56
N GLY A 36 1.67 12.45 -5.48
CA GLY A 36 2.83 12.87 -4.71
C GLY A 36 2.65 12.75 -3.19
N LEU A 37 1.72 11.92 -2.71
CA LEU A 37 1.60 11.61 -1.28
C LEU A 37 2.71 10.67 -0.81
N ILE A 38 3.14 9.76 -1.69
CA ILE A 38 4.15 8.74 -1.42
C ILE A 38 5.27 8.83 -2.45
N ASP A 39 6.51 8.89 -1.96
CA ASP A 39 7.70 8.76 -2.78
C ASP A 39 8.05 7.30 -3.10
N SER A 40 8.75 7.09 -4.21
CA SER A 40 9.16 5.76 -4.69
C SER A 40 9.99 4.94 -3.67
N PHE A 41 10.71 5.61 -2.76
CA PHE A 41 11.41 4.96 -1.65
C PHE A 41 10.46 4.27 -0.66
N HIS A 42 9.37 4.94 -0.29
CA HIS A 42 8.43 4.44 0.70
C HIS A 42 7.65 3.20 0.20
N LEU A 43 7.63 2.96 -1.12
CA LEU A 43 7.03 1.75 -1.69
C LEU A 43 7.79 0.49 -1.31
N VAL A 44 9.13 0.58 -1.25
CA VAL A 44 9.97 -0.55 -0.85
C VAL A 44 9.73 -0.88 0.62
N ASP A 45 9.72 0.13 1.50
CA ASP A 45 9.39 -0.05 2.91
C ASP A 45 7.99 -0.65 3.09
N LEU A 46 7.00 -0.11 2.37
CA LEU A 46 5.62 -0.61 2.42
C LEU A 46 5.53 -2.06 1.94
N ALA A 47 6.23 -2.41 0.87
CA ALA A 47 6.26 -3.76 0.31
C ALA A 47 6.86 -4.75 1.32
N LEU A 48 8.04 -4.46 1.87
CA LEU A 48 8.67 -5.29 2.89
C LEU A 48 7.74 -5.50 4.10
N TYR A 49 7.03 -4.45 4.51
CA TYR A 49 6.08 -4.53 5.62
C TYR A 49 4.88 -5.43 5.31
N VAL A 50 4.38 -5.36 4.08
CA VAL A 50 3.28 -6.18 3.58
C VAL A 50 3.72 -7.64 3.44
N GLU A 51 4.92 -7.87 2.92
CA GLU A 51 5.53 -9.19 2.83
C GLU A 51 5.66 -9.82 4.22
N ASP A 52 6.10 -9.06 5.24
CA ASP A 52 6.20 -9.54 6.62
C ASP A 52 4.82 -9.82 7.24
N LEU A 53 3.87 -8.87 7.15
CA LEU A 53 2.53 -8.98 7.74
C LEU A 53 1.68 -10.10 7.13
N PHE A 54 1.71 -10.22 5.80
CA PHE A 54 0.84 -11.14 5.07
C PHE A 54 1.59 -12.39 4.59
N SER A 55 2.90 -12.50 4.84
CA SER A 55 3.76 -13.58 4.32
C SER A 55 3.65 -13.76 2.80
N VAL A 56 3.45 -12.64 2.08
CA VAL A 56 3.43 -12.60 0.62
C VAL A 56 4.80 -12.18 0.08
N ARG A 57 5.01 -12.33 -1.22
CA ARG A 57 6.23 -11.84 -1.89
C ARG A 57 5.88 -10.87 -3.00
N ILE A 58 6.40 -9.65 -2.93
CA ILE A 58 6.16 -8.57 -3.89
C ILE A 58 7.44 -8.32 -4.66
N ASP A 59 7.36 -8.44 -5.99
CA ASP A 59 8.50 -8.22 -6.86
C ASP A 59 8.73 -6.72 -7.08
N ASP A 60 9.99 -6.27 -7.15
CA ASP A 60 10.35 -4.87 -7.42
C ASP A 60 9.74 -4.34 -8.72
N THR A 61 9.50 -5.22 -9.70
CA THR A 61 8.85 -4.86 -10.97
C THR A 61 7.40 -4.45 -10.79
N GLU A 62 6.76 -4.88 -9.70
CA GLU A 62 5.41 -4.50 -9.30
C GLU A 62 5.41 -3.25 -8.40
N LEU A 63 6.57 -2.74 -7.96
CA LEU A 63 6.66 -1.52 -7.16
C LEU A 63 6.66 -0.28 -8.05
N ASN A 64 5.53 -0.02 -8.70
CA ASN A 64 5.38 1.11 -9.62
C ASN A 64 4.02 1.80 -9.47
N PRO A 65 3.89 3.07 -9.89
CA PRO A 65 2.61 3.79 -9.86
C PRO A 65 1.49 2.98 -10.49
N ASP A 66 1.66 2.38 -11.66
CA ASP A 66 0.60 1.65 -12.37
C ASP A 66 -0.04 0.48 -11.58
N THR A 67 0.67 -0.10 -10.61
CA THR A 67 0.20 -1.24 -9.81
C THR A 67 0.14 -0.97 -8.31
N PHE A 68 0.79 0.09 -7.84
CA PHE A 68 0.85 0.53 -6.45
C PHE A 68 0.27 1.94 -6.22
N ASP A 69 -0.39 2.56 -7.20
CA ASP A 69 -0.92 3.92 -7.02
C ASP A 69 -1.99 3.99 -5.95
N SER A 70 -2.76 2.92 -5.76
CA SER A 70 -3.95 2.96 -4.93
C SER A 70 -4.02 1.76 -4.00
N LEU A 71 -4.60 1.97 -2.81
CA LEU A 71 -4.76 0.89 -1.82
C LEU A 71 -5.58 -0.28 -2.38
N ASP A 72 -6.52 0.01 -3.27
CA ASP A 72 -7.36 -1.00 -3.91
C ASP A 72 -6.52 -1.96 -4.75
N GLN A 73 -5.54 -1.44 -5.51
CA GLN A 73 -4.59 -2.24 -6.27
C GLN A 73 -3.61 -2.99 -5.38
N LEU A 74 -3.04 -2.33 -4.35
CA LEU A 74 -2.17 -3.02 -3.37
C LEU A 74 -2.88 -4.22 -2.75
N ALA A 75 -4.10 -4.02 -2.25
CA ALA A 75 -4.86 -5.09 -1.61
C ALA A 75 -5.21 -6.23 -2.58
N LEU A 76 -5.47 -5.90 -3.85
CA LEU A 76 -5.65 -6.89 -4.92
C LEU A 76 -4.37 -7.70 -5.17
N LEU A 77 -3.22 -7.04 -5.19
CA LEU A 77 -1.93 -7.66 -5.43
C LEU A 77 -1.57 -8.62 -4.29
N ILE A 78 -1.77 -8.18 -3.04
CA ILE A 78 -1.60 -9.02 -1.84
C ILE A 78 -2.52 -10.24 -1.90
N LEU A 79 -3.81 -10.04 -2.18
CA LEU A 79 -4.77 -11.13 -2.30
C LEU A 79 -4.44 -12.13 -3.41
N LYS A 80 -3.76 -11.69 -4.46
CA LYS A 80 -3.33 -12.56 -5.57
C LYS A 80 -2.09 -13.37 -5.22
N LYS A 81 -1.28 -12.91 -4.25
CA LYS A 81 -0.04 -13.54 -3.79
C LYS A 81 -0.23 -14.43 -2.55
N MET A 82 -1.28 -14.19 -1.76
CA MET A 82 -1.77 -15.10 -0.71
C MET A 82 -2.31 -16.40 -1.31
#